data_AF-A0AAV7A4W9-F1
#
_entry.id   AF-A0AAV7A4W9-F1
#
_cell.length_a   1.000
_cell.length_b   1.000
_cell.length_c   1.000
_cell.angle_alpha   90.00
_cell.angle_beta   90.00
_cell.angle_gamma   90.00
#
_symmetry.space_group_name_H-M   'P 1'
#
loop_
_entity.id
_entity.type
_entity.pdbx_description
1 polymer ?
#
loop_
_entity_poly.entity_id
_entity_poly.type
_entity_poly.pdbx_seq_one_letter_code
_entity_poly.pdbx_strand_id
1 'polypeptide(L)'
;MSQDPEDKVNWRKHKAQRKEEQKKWKAAKLLKKLDKEQLQKQQEAEKLEQEREAKRESHGRPYTVSVALPGSIMDNAQSPELRTYLAGQIARACAIFCVDEIVIFDETGEGSKSVEGEFEGVGKKGHACVQLARILQYLECPQYLRKFFFPKHPDLQFAGLLNPLDSPHHMRIDEESKYREGVVLDRPTKPGKGSFVNCGMRKEVQIDKQLQAGVRVTVHMQPENPDKRVRKGTVVSPQHPRIGDGIYWGYRVRLASCLSAVFTECPFKDGYDLTVGTSERGSSVEDVTLPHFQHALVVFGGLQGLEASVDSDQNLDLEEPSILFNLYVNTCPGQGSRTIRTEEAILISLTALRPRIESAVKKLEES
;
A
#
# COMPACT_ATOMS: atom_id res chain seq x y z
N MET A 1 8.59 -37.84 82.91
CA MET A 1 8.90 -39.01 82.06
C MET A 1 7.73 -39.95 82.25
N SER A 2 6.88 -40.23 81.26
CA SER A 2 7.21 -40.96 80.03
C SER A 2 6.25 -40.53 78.92
N GLN A 3 6.76 -39.99 77.81
CA GLN A 3 5.95 -39.82 76.59
C GLN A 3 5.94 -41.14 75.84
N ASP A 4 4.74 -41.69 75.64
CA ASP A 4 4.51 -42.96 74.95
C ASP A 4 5.15 -42.99 73.54
N PRO A 5 5.87 -44.06 73.19
CA PRO A 5 6.51 -44.20 71.88
C PRO A 5 5.52 -44.43 70.72
N GLU A 6 4.25 -44.78 71.00
CA GLU A 6 3.25 -45.09 69.96
C GLU A 6 2.69 -43.85 69.24
N ASP A 7 2.49 -42.72 69.95
CA ASP A 7 1.96 -41.49 69.34
C ASP A 7 2.95 -40.83 68.36
N LYS A 8 4.26 -40.98 68.60
CA LYS A 8 5.31 -40.49 67.69
C LYS A 8 5.39 -41.29 66.39
N VAL A 9 5.02 -42.58 66.41
CA VAL A 9 5.04 -43.46 65.23
C VAL A 9 3.85 -43.17 64.30
N ASN A 10 2.70 -42.82 64.87
CA ASN A 10 1.49 -42.48 64.12
C ASN A 10 1.60 -41.13 63.38
N TRP A 11 2.15 -40.10 64.04
CA TRP A 11 2.45 -38.79 63.41
C TRP A 11 3.42 -38.89 62.22
N ARG A 12 4.45 -39.74 62.32
CA ARG A 12 5.45 -39.91 61.25
C ARG A 12 4.86 -40.56 60.00
N LYS A 13 3.97 -41.56 60.16
CA LYS A 13 3.26 -42.21 59.05
C LYS A 13 2.27 -41.25 58.36
N HIS A 14 1.50 -40.49 59.14
CA HIS A 14 0.54 -39.52 58.61
C HIS A 14 1.24 -38.35 57.86
N LYS A 15 2.40 -37.91 58.37
CA LYS A 15 3.25 -36.91 57.69
C LYS A 15 3.88 -37.45 56.41
N ALA A 16 4.24 -38.73 56.36
CA ALA A 16 4.76 -39.39 55.16
C ALA A 16 3.67 -39.49 54.06
N GLN A 17 2.45 -39.92 54.41
CA GLN A 17 1.32 -39.98 53.47
C GLN A 17 0.97 -38.61 52.89
N ARG A 18 0.84 -37.56 53.71
CA ARG A 18 0.61 -36.18 53.23
C ARG A 18 1.72 -35.68 52.29
N LYS A 19 2.98 -36.06 52.55
CA LYS A 19 4.12 -35.68 51.71
C LYS A 19 4.08 -36.40 50.35
N GLU A 20 3.58 -37.63 50.33
CA GLU A 20 3.40 -38.43 49.12
C GLU A 20 2.22 -37.94 48.27
N GLU A 21 1.10 -37.60 48.90
CA GLU A 21 -0.04 -36.95 48.24
C GLU A 21 0.32 -35.56 47.68
N GLN A 22 1.09 -34.76 48.42
CA GLN A 22 1.62 -33.50 47.89
C GLN A 22 2.56 -33.70 46.69
N LYS A 23 3.37 -34.76 46.70
CA LYS A 23 4.21 -35.10 45.54
C LYS A 23 3.36 -35.49 44.33
N LYS A 24 2.32 -36.32 44.52
CA LYS A 24 1.36 -36.70 43.47
C LYS A 24 0.62 -35.49 42.90
N TRP A 25 0.16 -34.57 43.77
CA TRP A 25 -0.51 -33.34 43.35
C TRP A 25 0.43 -32.39 42.57
N LYS A 26 1.68 -32.21 43.03
CA LYS A 26 2.67 -31.40 42.32
C LYS A 26 3.03 -32.01 40.96
N ALA A 27 3.17 -33.33 40.88
CA ALA A 27 3.42 -34.04 39.63
C ALA A 27 2.25 -33.89 38.63
N ALA A 28 1.01 -34.06 39.09
CA ALA A 28 -0.18 -33.86 38.25
C ALA A 28 -0.33 -32.41 37.74
N LYS A 29 0.04 -31.42 38.58
CA LYS A 29 0.03 -30.00 38.19
C LYS A 29 1.12 -29.69 37.16
N LEU A 30 2.29 -30.33 37.26
CA LEU A 30 3.38 -30.19 36.30
C LEU A 30 3.01 -30.82 34.94
N LEU A 31 2.42 -32.03 34.94
CA LEU A 31 1.92 -32.66 33.70
C LEU A 31 0.90 -31.78 32.98
N LYS A 32 -0.11 -31.25 33.69
CA LYS A 32 -1.10 -30.33 33.09
C LYS A 32 -0.48 -29.06 32.51
N LYS A 33 0.63 -28.58 33.08
CA LYS A 33 1.34 -27.41 32.55
C LYS A 33 2.11 -27.76 31.27
N LEU A 34 2.77 -28.91 31.26
CA LEU A 34 3.49 -29.44 30.09
C LEU A 34 2.53 -29.75 28.92
N ASP A 35 1.38 -30.37 29.19
CA ASP A 35 0.34 -30.63 28.17
C ASP A 35 -0.16 -29.32 27.55
N LYS A 36 -0.35 -28.28 28.38
CA LYS A 36 -0.80 -26.96 27.89
C LYS A 36 0.27 -26.27 27.04
N GLU A 37 1.54 -26.37 27.42
CA GLU A 37 2.68 -25.85 26.64
C GLU A 37 2.87 -26.64 25.33
N GLN A 38 2.69 -27.96 25.35
CA GLN A 38 2.72 -28.78 24.13
C GLN A 38 1.57 -28.45 23.18
N LEU A 39 0.35 -28.30 23.69
CA LEU A 39 -0.81 -27.91 22.88
C LEU A 39 -0.63 -26.52 22.26
N GLN A 40 -0.07 -25.56 23.00
CA GLN A 40 0.27 -24.24 22.47
C GLN A 40 1.33 -24.32 21.37
N LYS A 41 2.40 -25.10 21.57
CA LYS A 41 3.44 -25.30 20.55
C LYS A 41 2.90 -26.01 19.30
N GLN A 42 2.01 -26.99 19.45
CA GLN A 42 1.35 -27.64 18.32
C GLN A 42 0.47 -26.66 17.55
N GLN A 43 -0.35 -25.86 18.23
CA GLN A 43 -1.19 -24.84 17.58
C GLN A 43 -0.36 -23.75 16.87
N GLU A 44 0.78 -23.38 17.44
CA GLU A 44 1.68 -22.39 16.86
C GLU A 44 2.42 -22.98 15.65
N ALA A 45 2.84 -24.25 15.71
CA ALA A 45 3.43 -24.96 14.58
C ALA A 45 2.42 -25.20 13.43
N GLU A 46 1.20 -25.63 13.74
CA GLU A 46 0.11 -25.80 12.76
C GLU A 46 -0.26 -24.46 12.11
N LYS A 47 -0.30 -23.35 12.86
CA LYS A 47 -0.46 -22.01 12.28
C LYS A 47 0.68 -21.63 11.35
N LEU A 48 1.92 -21.90 11.75
CA LEU A 48 3.10 -21.58 10.93
C LEU A 48 3.14 -22.43 9.65
N GLU A 49 2.67 -23.67 9.73
CA GLU A 49 2.56 -24.60 8.61
C GLU A 49 1.43 -24.20 7.67
N GLN A 50 0.26 -23.82 8.19
CA GLN A 50 -0.84 -23.22 7.41
C GLN A 50 -0.44 -21.89 6.76
N GLU A 51 0.31 -21.02 7.45
CA GLU A 51 0.86 -19.79 6.86
C GLU A 51 1.88 -20.08 5.76
N ARG A 52 2.65 -21.17 5.88
CA ARG A 52 3.60 -21.63 4.87
C ARG A 52 2.91 -22.26 3.66
N GLU A 53 1.86 -23.04 3.87
CA GLU A 53 1.03 -23.60 2.80
C GLU A 53 0.26 -22.51 2.06
N ALA A 54 -0.34 -21.56 2.78
CA ALA A 54 -0.99 -20.38 2.19
C ALA A 54 0.01 -19.51 1.40
N LYS A 55 1.27 -19.43 1.83
CA LYS A 55 2.35 -18.78 1.05
C LYS A 55 2.78 -19.58 -0.18
N ARG A 56 2.70 -20.91 -0.14
CA ARG A 56 3.01 -21.79 -1.29
C ARG A 56 1.92 -21.78 -2.36
N GLU A 57 0.67 -21.51 -1.97
CA GLU A 57 -0.48 -21.36 -2.88
C GLU A 57 -0.77 -19.89 -3.25
N SER A 58 0.00 -18.94 -2.72
CA SER A 58 -0.21 -17.51 -2.93
C SER A 58 0.18 -17.11 -4.36
N HIS A 59 -0.81 -16.86 -5.21
CA HIS A 59 -0.67 -16.15 -6.49
C HIS A 59 -0.44 -14.63 -6.33
N GLY A 60 0.04 -14.23 -5.16
CA GLY A 60 0.29 -12.85 -4.78
C GLY A 60 1.40 -12.16 -5.56
N ARG A 61 1.32 -10.83 -5.63
CA ARG A 61 2.37 -9.98 -6.18
C ARG A 61 3.23 -9.46 -5.02
N PRO A 62 4.45 -9.98 -4.77
CA PRO A 62 5.25 -9.55 -3.61
C PRO A 62 5.91 -8.17 -3.81
N TYR A 63 6.18 -7.78 -5.05
CA TYR A 63 6.87 -6.53 -5.40
C TYR A 63 5.92 -5.33 -5.59
N THR A 64 6.46 -4.11 -5.47
CA THR A 64 5.77 -2.86 -5.77
C THR A 64 6.44 -2.10 -6.92
N VAL A 65 5.63 -1.33 -7.65
CA VAL A 65 6.10 -0.38 -8.66
C VAL A 65 5.59 1.01 -8.30
N SER A 66 6.52 1.95 -8.09
CA SER A 66 6.26 3.36 -7.86
C SER A 66 6.61 4.18 -9.11
N VAL A 67 5.82 5.21 -9.40
CA VAL A 67 6.09 6.18 -10.48
C VAL A 67 6.32 7.55 -9.87
N ALA A 68 7.38 8.24 -10.27
CA ALA A 68 7.63 9.62 -9.87
C ALA A 68 7.63 10.55 -11.08
N LEU A 69 7.01 11.72 -10.92
CA LEU A 69 6.93 12.76 -11.95
C LEU A 69 6.83 14.16 -11.32
N PRO A 70 7.25 15.23 -12.01
CA PRO A 70 7.11 16.57 -11.50
C PRO A 70 5.67 17.07 -11.65
N GLY A 71 5.18 17.84 -10.67
CA GLY A 71 3.83 18.43 -10.77
C GLY A 71 3.71 19.55 -11.80
N SER A 72 4.83 20.16 -12.20
CA SER A 72 4.92 21.25 -13.19
C SER A 72 4.33 20.90 -14.56
N ILE A 73 4.20 19.61 -14.90
CA ILE A 73 3.56 19.18 -16.16
C ILE A 73 2.14 19.72 -16.31
N MET A 74 1.47 19.98 -15.19
CA MET A 74 0.13 20.55 -15.14
C MET A 74 0.09 22.02 -15.58
N ASP A 75 1.21 22.73 -15.47
CA ASP A 75 1.32 24.13 -15.88
C ASP A 75 1.43 24.29 -17.40
N ASN A 76 1.75 23.21 -18.12
CA ASN A 76 1.78 23.17 -19.59
C ASN A 76 0.39 22.97 -20.22
N ALA A 77 -0.66 22.77 -19.41
CA ALA A 77 -2.02 22.60 -19.89
C ALA A 77 -2.65 23.94 -20.30
N GLN A 78 -3.33 23.96 -21.44
CA GLN A 78 -3.85 25.21 -22.05
C GLN A 78 -5.16 25.71 -21.42
N SER A 79 -5.86 24.88 -20.65
CA SER A 79 -7.09 25.26 -19.95
C SER A 79 -7.22 24.50 -18.63
N PRO A 80 -8.03 25.00 -17.67
CA PRO A 80 -8.32 24.27 -16.42
C PRO A 80 -8.92 22.89 -16.66
N GLU A 81 -9.75 22.74 -17.70
CA GLU A 81 -10.38 21.47 -18.08
C GLU A 81 -9.34 20.46 -18.58
N LEU A 82 -8.46 20.90 -19.50
CA LEU A 82 -7.36 20.07 -20.02
C LEU A 82 -6.35 19.72 -18.93
N ARG A 83 -6.13 20.63 -17.97
CA ARG A 83 -5.29 20.40 -16.80
C ARG A 83 -5.85 19.28 -15.93
N THR A 84 -7.14 19.32 -15.62
CA THR A 84 -7.81 18.21 -14.93
C THR A 84 -7.74 16.92 -15.75
N TYR A 85 -7.99 16.98 -17.06
CA TYR A 85 -7.91 15.81 -17.94
C TYR A 85 -6.53 15.16 -17.99
N LEU A 86 -5.45 15.96 -18.01
CA LEU A 86 -4.06 15.50 -17.96
C LEU A 86 -3.78 14.67 -16.70
N ALA A 87 -4.21 15.14 -15.53
CA ALA A 87 -4.13 14.37 -14.28
C ALA A 87 -4.88 13.03 -14.39
N GLY A 88 -6.03 13.01 -15.07
CA GLY A 88 -6.77 11.79 -15.38
C GLY A 88 -6.03 10.81 -16.27
N GLN A 89 -5.29 11.29 -17.28
CA GLN A 89 -4.47 10.44 -18.15
C GLN A 89 -3.38 9.72 -17.35
N ILE A 90 -2.71 10.44 -16.45
CA ILE A 90 -1.67 9.89 -15.56
C ILE A 90 -2.27 8.84 -14.62
N ALA A 91 -3.39 9.16 -13.97
CA ALA A 91 -4.11 8.25 -13.08
C ALA A 91 -4.44 6.93 -13.78
N ARG A 92 -4.97 7.03 -15.01
CA ARG A 92 -5.33 5.86 -15.82
C ARG A 92 -4.12 5.05 -16.24
N ALA A 93 -3.06 5.71 -16.71
CA ALA A 93 -1.82 5.02 -17.07
C ALA A 93 -1.27 4.21 -15.89
N CYS A 94 -1.19 4.83 -14.70
CA CYS A 94 -0.74 4.17 -13.48
C CYS A 94 -1.66 3.01 -13.07
N ALA A 95 -2.97 3.17 -13.15
CA ALA A 95 -3.93 2.11 -12.84
C ALA A 95 -3.85 0.92 -13.81
N ILE A 96 -3.70 1.16 -15.12
CA ILE A 96 -3.57 0.12 -16.16
C ILE A 96 -2.36 -0.78 -15.89
N PHE A 97 -1.23 -0.16 -15.50
CA PHE A 97 0.01 -0.88 -15.21
C PHE A 97 0.18 -1.29 -13.74
N CYS A 98 -0.90 -1.22 -12.95
CA CYS A 98 -0.95 -1.66 -11.57
C CYS A 98 0.09 -1.01 -10.64
N VAL A 99 0.43 0.27 -10.89
CA VAL A 99 1.34 1.08 -10.08
C VAL A 99 0.80 1.21 -8.66
N ASP A 100 1.65 1.02 -7.66
CA ASP A 100 1.30 0.99 -6.23
C ASP A 100 1.44 2.37 -5.55
N GLU A 101 2.27 3.25 -6.11
CA GLU A 101 2.52 4.60 -5.58
C GLU A 101 2.82 5.58 -6.72
N ILE A 102 2.25 6.79 -6.62
CA ILE A 102 2.57 7.92 -7.49
C ILE A 102 3.19 9.01 -6.62
N VAL A 103 4.43 9.35 -6.89
CA VAL A 103 5.20 10.40 -6.21
C VAL A 103 5.21 11.63 -7.09
N ILE A 104 4.69 12.74 -6.56
CA ILE A 104 4.69 14.02 -7.25
C ILE A 104 5.73 14.89 -6.57
N PHE A 105 6.80 15.19 -7.29
CA PHE A 105 7.85 16.07 -6.77
C PHE A 105 7.74 17.48 -7.35
N ASP A 106 8.24 18.45 -6.59
CA ASP A 106 8.40 19.82 -7.07
C ASP A 106 9.79 19.99 -7.71
N GLU A 107 9.82 20.44 -8.97
CA GLU A 107 11.06 20.73 -9.71
C GLU A 107 11.44 22.22 -9.70
N THR A 108 10.69 23.05 -8.98
CA THR A 108 10.88 24.52 -8.95
C THR A 108 11.49 25.02 -7.64
N GLY A 109 11.61 24.16 -6.62
CA GLY A 109 12.27 24.47 -5.34
C GLY A 109 11.46 25.34 -4.36
N GLU A 110 10.16 25.55 -4.59
CA GLU A 110 9.28 26.44 -3.78
C GLU A 110 8.35 25.66 -2.81
N GLY A 111 8.65 24.38 -2.55
CA GLY A 111 7.69 23.34 -2.14
C GLY A 111 6.83 23.58 -0.88
N SER A 112 5.53 23.31 -1.02
CA SER A 112 4.60 23.03 0.08
C SER A 112 4.52 21.52 0.38
N LYS A 113 4.64 21.12 1.65
CA LYS A 113 4.64 19.71 2.11
C LYS A 113 3.25 19.12 2.38
N SER A 114 2.18 19.88 2.16
CA SER A 114 0.81 19.48 2.47
C SER A 114 -0.11 19.54 1.25
N VAL A 115 -1.02 18.57 1.14
CA VAL A 115 -2.18 18.65 0.22
C VAL A 115 -3.28 19.58 0.75
N GLU A 116 -3.13 20.06 1.98
CA GLU A 116 -3.97 21.10 2.58
C GLU A 116 -3.44 22.46 2.11
N GLY A 117 -4.18 23.09 1.20
CA GLY A 117 -3.85 24.37 0.60
C GLY A 117 -5.04 24.88 -0.23
N GLU A 118 -5.35 26.16 -0.08
CA GLU A 118 -6.42 26.85 -0.80
C GLU A 118 -6.04 27.07 -2.27
N PHE A 119 -7.03 26.98 -3.16
CA PHE A 119 -6.85 27.26 -4.59
C PHE A 119 -6.82 28.78 -4.80
N GLU A 120 -5.64 29.36 -5.06
CA GLU A 120 -5.51 30.79 -5.36
C GLU A 120 -5.58 31.14 -6.86
N GLY A 121 -5.97 30.18 -7.71
CA GLY A 121 -6.15 30.39 -9.15
C GLY A 121 -4.98 29.88 -10.01
N VAL A 122 -5.14 30.06 -11.33
CA VAL A 122 -4.17 29.63 -12.35
C VAL A 122 -3.02 30.64 -12.41
N GLY A 123 -1.77 30.16 -12.32
CA GLY A 123 -0.57 30.99 -12.56
C GLY A 123 0.32 31.28 -11.34
N LYS A 124 0.01 30.73 -10.15
CA LYS A 124 0.95 30.74 -9.02
C LYS A 124 1.71 29.41 -8.96
N LYS A 125 3.03 29.49 -9.13
CA LYS A 125 3.98 28.38 -9.03
C LYS A 125 3.87 27.78 -7.61
N GLY A 126 3.67 26.45 -7.52
CA GLY A 126 3.46 25.74 -6.24
C GLY A 126 2.10 25.04 -6.05
N HIS A 127 1.05 25.39 -6.82
CA HIS A 127 -0.26 24.69 -6.71
C HIS A 127 -0.39 23.44 -7.60
N ALA A 128 0.49 23.29 -8.58
CA ALA A 128 0.41 22.21 -9.56
C ALA A 128 0.53 20.82 -8.93
N CYS A 129 1.51 20.63 -8.03
CA CYS A 129 1.71 19.39 -7.32
C CYS A 129 0.51 19.03 -6.43
N VAL A 130 -0.02 20.01 -5.68
CA VAL A 130 -1.16 19.81 -4.78
C VAL A 130 -2.42 19.46 -5.57
N GLN A 131 -2.70 20.18 -6.65
CA GLN A 131 -3.86 19.91 -7.49
C GLN A 131 -3.77 18.52 -8.14
N LEU A 132 -2.61 18.17 -8.70
CA LEU A 132 -2.38 16.84 -9.26
C LEU A 132 -2.60 15.76 -8.21
N ALA A 133 -2.00 15.92 -7.02
CA ALA A 133 -2.15 14.96 -5.93
C ALA A 133 -3.61 14.76 -5.53
N ARG A 134 -4.36 15.85 -5.39
CA ARG A 134 -5.77 15.85 -5.01
C ARG A 134 -6.64 15.15 -6.05
N ILE A 135 -6.41 15.38 -7.35
CA ILE A 135 -7.13 14.71 -8.43
C ILE A 135 -6.80 13.21 -8.45
N LEU A 136 -5.52 12.84 -8.33
CA LEU A 136 -5.11 11.43 -8.30
C LEU A 136 -5.73 10.67 -7.12
N GLN A 137 -5.73 11.27 -5.93
CA GLN A 137 -6.39 10.72 -4.73
C GLN A 137 -7.90 10.59 -4.91
N TYR A 138 -8.55 11.60 -5.51
CA TYR A 138 -9.98 11.56 -5.80
C TYR A 138 -10.35 10.42 -6.76
N LEU A 139 -9.53 10.23 -7.81
CA LEU A 139 -9.73 9.17 -8.79
C LEU A 139 -9.52 7.78 -8.20
N GLU A 140 -8.47 7.58 -7.41
CA GLU A 140 -8.21 6.30 -6.73
C GLU A 140 -9.32 5.94 -5.75
N CYS A 141 -9.91 6.91 -5.07
CA CYS A 141 -10.93 6.67 -4.07
C CYS A 141 -12.20 6.04 -4.68
N PRO A 142 -12.68 4.89 -4.15
CA PRO A 142 -13.94 4.28 -4.58
C PRO A 142 -15.12 5.24 -4.51
N GLN A 143 -16.00 5.19 -5.50
CA GLN A 143 -17.09 6.17 -5.70
C GLN A 143 -17.98 6.36 -4.46
N TYR A 144 -18.29 5.27 -3.73
CA TYR A 144 -19.14 5.32 -2.54
C TYR A 144 -18.46 5.97 -1.31
N LEU A 145 -17.14 6.17 -1.35
CA LEU A 145 -16.37 6.82 -0.28
C LEU A 145 -16.03 8.28 -0.59
N ARG A 146 -16.12 8.70 -1.86
CA ARG A 146 -15.71 10.04 -2.29
C ARG A 146 -16.40 11.17 -1.52
N LYS A 147 -17.71 11.04 -1.28
CA LYS A 147 -18.48 12.05 -0.52
C LYS A 147 -18.01 12.19 0.94
N PHE A 148 -17.37 11.17 1.49
CA PHE A 148 -16.86 11.18 2.85
C PHE A 148 -15.49 11.84 2.94
N PHE A 149 -14.58 11.49 2.02
CA PHE A 149 -13.18 11.96 2.07
C PHE A 149 -12.93 13.28 1.33
N PHE A 150 -13.75 13.62 0.34
CA PHE A 150 -13.53 14.77 -0.52
C PHE A 150 -14.68 15.76 -0.41
N PRO A 151 -14.53 16.84 0.37
CA PRO A 151 -15.46 17.95 0.34
C PRO A 151 -15.45 18.62 -1.04
N LYS A 152 -16.47 19.42 -1.33
CA LYS A 152 -16.51 20.20 -2.57
C LYS A 152 -15.30 21.14 -2.61
N HIS A 153 -14.46 20.99 -3.64
CA HIS A 153 -13.23 21.76 -3.79
C HIS A 153 -13.09 22.26 -5.24
N PRO A 154 -12.64 23.52 -5.47
CA PRO A 154 -12.40 24.07 -6.81
C PRO A 154 -11.58 23.18 -7.74
N ASP A 155 -10.48 22.61 -7.24
CA ASP A 155 -9.64 21.67 -8.01
C ASP A 155 -10.37 20.45 -8.58
N LEU A 156 -11.48 20.06 -7.95
CA LEU A 156 -12.31 18.91 -8.35
C LEU A 156 -13.55 19.34 -9.14
N GLN A 157 -13.68 20.61 -9.53
CA GLN A 157 -14.85 21.12 -10.26
C GLN A 157 -15.06 20.38 -11.60
N PHE A 158 -13.99 20.00 -12.27
CA PHE A 158 -14.02 19.26 -13.54
C PHE A 158 -13.86 17.75 -13.37
N ALA A 159 -13.98 17.22 -12.14
CA ALA A 159 -13.82 15.78 -11.90
C ALA A 159 -14.84 14.92 -12.68
N GLY A 160 -15.98 15.50 -13.08
CA GLY A 160 -16.98 14.83 -13.93
C GLY A 160 -16.53 14.60 -15.39
N LEU A 161 -15.49 15.29 -15.86
CA LEU A 161 -14.89 15.07 -17.19
C LEU A 161 -13.96 13.85 -17.21
N LEU A 162 -13.49 13.42 -16.04
CA LEU A 162 -12.45 12.41 -15.93
C LEU A 162 -12.98 11.02 -16.27
N ASN A 163 -12.19 10.28 -17.05
CA ASN A 163 -12.45 8.88 -17.30
C ASN A 163 -12.30 8.09 -15.99
N PRO A 164 -13.23 7.17 -15.68
CA PRO A 164 -13.14 6.35 -14.47
C PRO A 164 -11.88 5.48 -14.49
N LEU A 165 -11.36 5.08 -13.34
CA LEU A 165 -10.24 4.12 -13.29
C LEU A 165 -10.71 2.69 -13.49
N ASP A 166 -11.90 2.36 -12.97
CA ASP A 166 -12.49 1.02 -12.98
C ASP A 166 -11.54 -0.07 -12.44
N SER A 167 -10.76 0.28 -11.41
CA SER A 167 -9.85 -0.63 -10.71
C SER A 167 -10.61 -1.68 -9.88
N PRO A 168 -9.99 -2.82 -9.50
CA PRO A 168 -10.69 -3.90 -8.77
C PRO A 168 -11.32 -3.52 -7.42
N HIS A 169 -10.92 -2.40 -6.81
CA HIS A 169 -11.54 -1.88 -5.59
C HIS A 169 -12.71 -0.90 -5.86
N HIS A 170 -13.01 -0.59 -7.13
CA HIS A 170 -14.14 0.26 -7.57
C HIS A 170 -15.38 -0.57 -7.86
N MET A 171 -15.80 -1.35 -6.86
CA MET A 171 -16.90 -2.31 -6.99
C MET A 171 -18.27 -1.65 -6.99
N ARG A 172 -19.22 -2.27 -7.70
CA ARG A 172 -20.65 -1.92 -7.60
C ARG A 172 -21.25 -2.41 -6.28
N ILE A 173 -22.44 -1.92 -5.93
CA ILE A 173 -23.09 -2.24 -4.65
C ILE A 173 -23.42 -3.73 -4.47
N ASP A 174 -23.82 -4.41 -5.56
CA ASP A 174 -24.27 -5.81 -5.56
C ASP A 174 -23.16 -6.79 -5.96
N GLU A 175 -21.95 -6.30 -6.19
CA GLU A 175 -20.82 -7.11 -6.63
C GLU A 175 -20.14 -7.81 -5.46
N GLU A 176 -19.98 -9.14 -5.51
CA GLU A 176 -19.30 -9.87 -4.45
C GLU A 176 -17.78 -9.76 -4.60
N SER A 177 -17.07 -9.55 -3.49
CA SER A 177 -15.62 -9.45 -3.46
C SER A 177 -15.06 -9.96 -2.15
N LYS A 178 -13.87 -10.57 -2.22
CA LYS A 178 -13.09 -10.98 -1.04
C LYS A 178 -12.66 -9.79 -0.19
N TYR A 179 -12.35 -8.67 -0.83
CA TYR A 179 -11.91 -7.45 -0.16
C TYR A 179 -12.79 -6.28 -0.56
N ARG A 180 -13.03 -5.35 0.37
CA ARG A 180 -13.64 -4.07 0.09
C ARG A 180 -12.97 -2.96 0.88
N GLU A 181 -12.86 -1.81 0.25
CA GLU A 181 -12.54 -0.57 0.95
C GLU A 181 -13.76 -0.09 1.73
N GLY A 182 -13.52 0.58 2.85
CA GLY A 182 -14.61 1.11 3.65
C GLY A 182 -14.17 2.21 4.58
N VAL A 183 -15.16 2.90 5.13
CA VAL A 183 -14.95 3.94 6.15
C VAL A 183 -15.63 3.55 7.46
N VAL A 184 -14.90 3.69 8.56
CA VAL A 184 -15.43 3.42 9.90
C VAL A 184 -16.52 4.44 10.23
N LEU A 185 -17.70 3.95 10.60
CA LEU A 185 -18.85 4.77 10.94
C LEU A 185 -18.76 5.29 12.38
N ASP A 186 -19.27 6.50 12.60
CA ASP A 186 -19.43 7.05 13.94
C ASP A 186 -20.67 6.43 14.62
N ARG A 187 -20.47 5.22 15.16
CA ARG A 187 -21.51 4.45 15.80
C ARG A 187 -21.02 3.91 17.15
N PRO A 188 -21.74 4.17 18.25
CA PRO A 188 -21.36 3.64 19.55
C PRO A 188 -21.51 2.12 19.57
N THR A 189 -20.43 1.41 19.90
CA THR A 189 -20.42 -0.04 20.05
C THR A 189 -19.98 -0.42 21.47
N LYS A 190 -20.50 -1.55 21.96
CA LYS A 190 -20.07 -2.07 23.27
C LYS A 190 -18.58 -2.44 23.20
N PRO A 191 -17.80 -2.23 24.27
CA PRO A 191 -16.40 -2.65 24.32
C PRO A 191 -16.25 -4.12 23.90
N GLY A 192 -15.33 -4.40 22.98
CA GLY A 192 -15.08 -5.74 22.45
C GLY A 192 -16.05 -6.23 21.36
N LYS A 193 -16.98 -5.38 20.87
CA LYS A 193 -17.83 -5.68 19.71
C LYS A 193 -17.32 -5.09 18.38
N GLY A 194 -16.15 -4.44 18.41
CA GLY A 194 -15.54 -3.80 17.25
C GLY A 194 -16.35 -2.62 16.71
N SER A 195 -15.99 -2.13 15.52
CA SER A 195 -16.67 -1.01 14.85
C SER A 195 -17.55 -1.47 13.68
N PHE A 196 -18.38 -0.55 13.17
CA PHE A 196 -19.13 -0.72 11.92
C PHE A 196 -18.46 0.05 10.79
N VAL A 197 -18.45 -0.51 9.60
CA VAL A 197 -17.79 0.05 8.41
C VAL A 197 -18.78 0.10 7.26
N ASN A 198 -18.82 1.24 6.57
CA ASN A 198 -19.51 1.37 5.28
C ASN A 198 -18.56 0.95 4.15
N CYS A 199 -18.78 -0.23 3.59
CA CYS A 199 -18.01 -0.79 2.47
C CYS A 199 -18.72 -0.66 1.11
N GLY A 200 -19.65 0.30 0.98
CA GLY A 200 -20.40 0.51 -0.27
C GLY A 200 -21.36 -0.64 -0.61
N MET A 201 -21.88 -1.32 0.42
CA MET A 201 -22.82 -2.43 0.29
C MET A 201 -24.19 -2.04 0.88
N ARG A 202 -25.23 -2.84 0.60
CA ARG A 202 -26.56 -2.63 1.19
C ARG A 202 -26.57 -2.79 2.72
N LYS A 203 -25.73 -3.70 3.24
CA LYS A 203 -25.58 -3.96 4.68
C LYS A 203 -24.21 -3.45 5.14
N GLU A 204 -24.18 -2.81 6.31
CA GLU A 204 -22.93 -2.46 6.99
C GLU A 204 -22.13 -3.71 7.36
N VAL A 205 -20.80 -3.54 7.42
CA VAL A 205 -19.87 -4.60 7.81
C VAL A 205 -19.40 -4.36 9.24
N GLN A 206 -19.63 -5.33 10.12
CA GLN A 206 -19.08 -5.33 11.46
C GLN A 206 -17.67 -5.91 11.43
N ILE A 207 -16.70 -5.16 11.94
CA ILE A 207 -15.29 -5.56 12.04
C ILE A 207 -14.93 -6.02 13.45
N ASP A 208 -13.80 -6.71 13.56
CA ASP A 208 -13.24 -7.27 14.80
C ASP A 208 -12.52 -6.24 15.67
N LYS A 209 -12.05 -5.13 15.08
CA LYS A 209 -11.28 -4.08 15.76
C LYS A 209 -12.15 -2.87 16.11
N GLN A 210 -11.84 -2.24 17.24
CA GLN A 210 -12.37 -0.93 17.61
C GLN A 210 -11.47 0.15 16.99
N LEU A 211 -11.97 0.85 15.99
CA LEU A 211 -11.24 1.89 15.27
C LEU A 211 -11.96 3.25 15.40
N GLN A 212 -11.20 4.33 15.23
CA GLN A 212 -11.72 5.69 15.20
C GLN A 212 -12.63 5.88 13.98
N ALA A 213 -13.73 6.62 14.17
CA ALA A 213 -14.64 6.99 13.10
C ALA A 213 -13.92 7.81 12.01
N GLY A 214 -14.31 7.60 10.76
CA GLY A 214 -13.75 8.27 9.59
C GLY A 214 -12.45 7.68 9.04
N VAL A 215 -11.88 6.67 9.69
CA VAL A 215 -10.68 5.98 9.17
C VAL A 215 -11.05 5.11 7.97
N ARG A 216 -10.28 5.24 6.87
CA ARG A 216 -10.35 4.34 5.70
C ARG A 216 -9.69 3.01 6.04
N VAL A 217 -10.37 1.91 5.74
CA VAL A 217 -9.90 0.55 6.04
C VAL A 217 -10.14 -0.39 4.87
N THR A 218 -9.23 -1.36 4.72
CA THR A 218 -9.42 -2.51 3.84
C THR A 218 -9.98 -3.66 4.66
N VAL A 219 -11.14 -4.18 4.25
CA VAL A 219 -11.86 -5.23 4.97
C VAL A 219 -11.84 -6.51 4.13
N HIS A 220 -11.33 -7.59 4.73
CA HIS A 220 -11.49 -8.94 4.19
C HIS A 220 -12.86 -9.46 4.60
N MET A 221 -13.69 -9.76 3.61
CA MET A 221 -15.10 -10.11 3.77
C MET A 221 -15.23 -11.58 4.17
N GLN A 222 -16.03 -11.86 5.20
CA GLN A 222 -16.41 -13.24 5.51
C GLN A 222 -17.54 -13.70 4.57
N PRO A 223 -17.67 -15.02 4.34
CA PRO A 223 -18.78 -15.57 3.54
C PRO A 223 -20.13 -15.05 4.03
N GLU A 224 -21.00 -14.71 3.07
CA GLU A 224 -22.30 -14.16 3.42
C GLU A 224 -23.14 -15.19 4.19
N ASN A 225 -23.74 -14.72 5.29
CA ASN A 225 -24.76 -15.47 5.99
C ASN A 225 -26.10 -14.70 5.83
N PRO A 226 -27.04 -15.20 5.01
CA PRO A 226 -28.26 -14.48 4.67
C PRO A 226 -29.16 -14.19 5.89
N ASP A 227 -29.06 -15.00 6.95
CA ASP A 227 -29.87 -14.85 8.17
C ASP A 227 -29.40 -13.69 9.05
N LYS A 228 -28.23 -13.11 8.79
CA LYS A 228 -27.69 -12.01 9.60
C LYS A 228 -28.02 -10.65 9.00
N ARG A 229 -28.46 -9.74 9.89
CA ARG A 229 -28.74 -8.33 9.58
C ARG A 229 -27.48 -7.54 9.18
N VAL A 230 -26.30 -8.00 9.58
CA VAL A 230 -25.00 -7.35 9.33
C VAL A 230 -24.04 -8.33 8.68
N ARG A 231 -23.24 -7.85 7.72
CA ARG A 231 -22.11 -8.63 7.21
C ARG A 231 -20.95 -8.55 8.22
N LYS A 232 -20.06 -9.53 8.20
CA LYS A 232 -18.86 -9.57 9.04
C LYS A 232 -17.62 -9.53 8.17
N GLY A 233 -16.57 -8.90 8.69
CA GLY A 233 -15.27 -8.86 8.04
C GLY A 233 -14.16 -8.64 9.05
N THR A 234 -12.93 -8.79 8.61
CA THR A 234 -11.73 -8.54 9.41
C THR A 234 -10.89 -7.45 8.76
N VAL A 235 -10.38 -6.52 9.55
CA VAL A 235 -9.52 -5.46 9.02
C VAL A 235 -8.13 -6.02 8.72
N VAL A 236 -7.72 -5.91 7.47
CA VAL A 236 -6.42 -6.34 6.97
C VAL A 236 -5.59 -5.14 6.54
N SER A 237 -4.27 -5.33 6.34
CA SER A 237 -3.45 -4.26 5.76
C SER A 237 -3.87 -4.03 4.30
N PRO A 238 -3.86 -2.78 3.79
CA PRO A 238 -4.18 -2.46 2.41
C PRO A 238 -3.31 -3.15 1.36
N GLN A 239 -2.17 -3.73 1.78
CA GLN A 239 -1.30 -4.50 0.90
C GLN A 239 -1.70 -5.98 0.78
N HIS A 240 -2.59 -6.49 1.64
CA HIS A 240 -3.00 -7.90 1.62
C HIS A 240 -3.64 -8.33 0.29
N PRO A 241 -4.55 -7.55 -0.34
CA PRO A 241 -5.12 -7.95 -1.62
C PRO A 241 -4.06 -8.20 -2.70
N ARG A 242 -3.00 -7.38 -2.72
CA ARG A 242 -1.85 -7.52 -3.62
C ARG A 242 -0.96 -8.69 -3.24
N ILE A 243 -0.47 -8.72 -2.00
CA ILE A 243 0.56 -9.68 -1.54
C ILE A 243 -0.01 -11.10 -1.41
N GLY A 244 -1.28 -11.27 -1.02
CA GLY A 244 -1.88 -12.59 -0.84
C GLY A 244 -2.57 -13.11 -2.09
N ASP A 245 -3.37 -12.26 -2.75
CA ASP A 245 -4.30 -12.68 -3.80
C ASP A 245 -3.93 -12.13 -5.20
N GLY A 246 -2.88 -11.33 -5.32
CA GLY A 246 -2.42 -10.78 -6.61
C GLY A 246 -3.33 -9.68 -7.17
N ILE A 247 -4.28 -9.18 -6.38
CA ILE A 247 -5.29 -8.20 -6.82
C ILE A 247 -4.72 -6.79 -6.72
N TYR A 248 -4.78 -6.05 -7.83
CA TYR A 248 -4.44 -4.63 -7.81
C TYR A 248 -5.42 -3.83 -6.94
N TRP A 249 -4.89 -3.01 -6.02
CA TRP A 249 -5.67 -2.34 -4.99
C TRP A 249 -5.51 -0.82 -4.98
N GLY A 250 -5.32 -0.25 -6.18
CA GLY A 250 -5.07 1.18 -6.37
C GLY A 250 -3.64 1.60 -6.05
N TYR A 251 -3.43 2.91 -6.03
CA TYR A 251 -2.15 3.53 -5.74
C TYR A 251 -2.23 4.46 -4.54
N ARG A 252 -1.09 4.68 -3.89
CA ARG A 252 -0.93 5.79 -2.93
C ARG A 252 -0.37 7.01 -3.66
N VAL A 253 -0.67 8.20 -3.15
CA VAL A 253 -0.12 9.44 -3.69
C VAL A 253 0.73 10.10 -2.63
N ARG A 254 1.97 10.44 -2.96
CA ARG A 254 2.92 11.10 -2.07
C ARG A 254 3.43 12.38 -2.73
N LEU A 255 3.51 13.46 -1.95
CA LEU A 255 4.19 14.68 -2.35
C LEU A 255 5.64 14.64 -1.89
N ALA A 256 6.56 15.13 -2.72
CA ALA A 256 7.96 15.32 -2.39
C ALA A 256 8.35 16.77 -2.72
N SER A 257 9.13 17.42 -1.84
CA SER A 257 9.49 18.83 -2.01
C SER A 257 10.56 19.08 -3.08
N CYS A 258 11.24 18.03 -3.52
CA CYS A 258 12.32 18.05 -4.52
C CYS A 258 12.60 16.61 -5.00
N LEU A 259 13.49 16.46 -5.98
CA LEU A 259 13.84 15.15 -6.54
C LEU A 259 14.52 14.23 -5.51
N SER A 260 15.44 14.73 -4.69
CA SER A 260 16.09 13.96 -3.63
C SER A 260 15.09 13.43 -2.59
N ALA A 261 14.05 14.21 -2.26
CA ALA A 261 12.96 13.80 -1.37
C ALA A 261 12.12 12.63 -1.94
N VAL A 262 12.14 12.39 -3.25
CA VAL A 262 11.54 11.19 -3.83
C VAL A 262 12.18 9.94 -3.23
N PHE A 263 13.51 9.95 -3.07
CA PHE A 263 14.29 8.81 -2.58
C PHE A 263 14.37 8.77 -1.05
N THR A 264 14.66 9.91 -0.40
CA THR A 264 14.92 9.96 1.04
C THR A 264 13.66 9.81 1.90
N GLU A 265 12.50 10.23 1.40
CA GLU A 265 11.20 10.10 2.08
C GLU A 265 10.41 8.87 1.57
N CYS A 266 11.13 7.84 1.12
CA CYS A 266 10.55 6.58 0.68
C CYS A 266 9.79 5.88 1.83
N PRO A 267 8.57 5.35 1.60
CA PRO A 267 7.80 4.67 2.65
C PRO A 267 8.32 3.26 2.98
N PHE A 268 9.26 2.73 2.19
CA PHE A 268 9.84 1.41 2.37
C PHE A 268 11.11 1.50 3.22
N LYS A 269 11.23 0.59 4.21
CA LYS A 269 12.34 0.61 5.18
C LYS A 269 13.72 0.50 4.51
N ASP A 270 13.80 -0.28 3.44
CA ASP A 270 15.04 -0.53 2.69
C ASP A 270 15.16 0.36 1.44
N GLY A 271 14.27 1.36 1.29
CA GLY A 271 14.22 2.25 0.14
C GLY A 271 13.68 1.59 -1.13
N TYR A 272 13.91 2.24 -2.27
CA TYR A 272 13.72 1.63 -3.59
C TYR A 272 15.00 0.90 -3.98
N ASP A 273 14.94 -0.41 -4.14
CA ASP A 273 16.08 -1.26 -4.49
C ASP A 273 16.32 -1.36 -6.01
N LEU A 274 15.38 -0.86 -6.81
CA LEU A 274 15.55 -0.64 -8.24
C LEU A 274 15.03 0.74 -8.63
N THR A 275 15.90 1.61 -9.12
CA THR A 275 15.54 2.95 -9.61
C THR A 275 15.82 3.07 -11.11
N VAL A 276 14.83 3.53 -11.87
CA VAL A 276 14.87 3.67 -13.32
C VAL A 276 14.50 5.09 -13.71
N GLY A 277 15.46 5.87 -14.20
CA GLY A 277 15.19 7.17 -14.80
C GLY A 277 14.89 7.01 -16.29
N THR A 278 13.93 7.78 -16.82
CA THR A 278 13.58 7.76 -18.25
C THR A 278 14.06 9.01 -18.96
N SER A 279 14.77 8.85 -20.08
CA SER A 279 15.23 9.96 -20.92
C SER A 279 15.54 9.47 -22.34
N GLU A 280 15.37 10.34 -23.34
CA GLU A 280 15.79 10.06 -24.72
C GLU A 280 17.31 9.80 -24.84
N ARG A 281 18.10 10.33 -23.88
CA ARG A 281 19.56 10.15 -23.77
C ARG A 281 19.97 8.86 -23.05
N GLY A 282 19.01 8.11 -22.50
CA GLY A 282 19.27 6.85 -21.81
C GLY A 282 19.66 5.71 -22.77
N SER A 283 20.11 4.60 -22.20
CA SER A 283 20.34 3.36 -22.94
C SER A 283 19.04 2.78 -23.50
N SER A 284 19.10 2.13 -24.66
CA SER A 284 17.90 1.53 -25.27
C SER A 284 17.25 0.54 -24.30
N VAL A 285 15.95 0.68 -24.06
CA VAL A 285 15.20 -0.29 -23.24
C VAL A 285 15.31 -1.71 -23.78
N GLU A 286 15.51 -1.87 -25.09
CA GLU A 286 15.63 -3.17 -25.77
C GLU A 286 16.74 -4.03 -25.16
N ASP A 287 17.88 -3.41 -24.83
CA ASP A 287 19.08 -4.08 -24.34
C ASP A 287 19.14 -4.19 -22.81
N VAL A 288 18.15 -3.63 -22.11
CA VAL A 288 18.15 -3.53 -20.65
C VAL A 288 17.51 -4.76 -20.01
N THR A 289 18.27 -5.40 -19.12
CA THR A 289 17.76 -6.43 -18.21
C THR A 289 17.64 -5.85 -16.80
N LEU A 290 16.45 -5.99 -16.19
CA LEU A 290 16.25 -5.56 -14.81
C LEU A 290 16.80 -6.60 -13.83
N PRO A 291 17.56 -6.19 -12.79
CA PRO A 291 17.90 -7.07 -11.69
C PRO A 291 16.65 -7.41 -10.89
N HIS A 292 16.74 -8.45 -10.05
CA HIS A 292 15.68 -8.73 -9.08
C HIS A 292 15.47 -7.52 -8.14
N PHE A 293 14.22 -7.25 -7.78
CA PHE A 293 13.85 -6.13 -6.91
C PHE A 293 12.56 -6.43 -6.13
N GLN A 294 12.37 -5.72 -5.02
CA GLN A 294 11.12 -5.71 -4.24
C GLN A 294 10.34 -4.40 -4.44
N HIS A 295 11.03 -3.27 -4.56
CA HIS A 295 10.45 -1.93 -4.65
C HIS A 295 11.10 -1.15 -5.80
N ALA A 296 10.47 -1.21 -6.99
CA ALA A 296 10.93 -0.44 -8.14
C ALA A 296 10.36 0.98 -8.14
N LEU A 297 11.17 1.94 -8.59
CA LEU A 297 10.79 3.32 -8.84
C LEU A 297 11.14 3.70 -10.29
N VAL A 298 10.14 4.15 -11.05
CA VAL A 298 10.33 4.70 -12.40
C VAL A 298 10.10 6.21 -12.36
N VAL A 299 11.11 6.99 -12.75
CA VAL A 299 11.12 8.45 -12.62
C VAL A 299 11.10 9.11 -13.99
N PHE A 300 10.16 10.02 -14.17
CA PHE A 300 9.93 10.79 -15.38
C PHE A 300 10.25 12.26 -15.16
N GLY A 301 10.84 12.88 -16.17
CA GLY A 301 11.08 14.32 -16.21
C GLY A 301 9.86 15.12 -16.68
N GLY A 302 9.93 16.43 -16.46
CA GLY A 302 8.98 17.41 -16.97
C GLY A 302 9.30 17.81 -18.41
N LEU A 303 8.95 19.05 -18.77
CA LEU A 303 9.23 19.59 -20.11
C LEU A 303 10.73 19.69 -20.41
N GLN A 304 11.55 19.94 -19.40
CA GLN A 304 13.00 20.11 -19.51
C GLN A 304 13.77 18.83 -19.15
N GLY A 305 13.10 17.68 -19.10
CA GLY A 305 13.72 16.42 -18.68
C GLY A 305 13.92 16.33 -17.16
N LEU A 306 14.79 15.40 -16.74
CA LEU A 306 15.15 15.22 -15.33
C LEU A 306 16.26 16.19 -14.90
N GLU A 307 16.96 16.78 -15.87
CA GLU A 307 18.04 17.74 -15.69
C GLU A 307 17.57 18.95 -14.88
N ALA A 308 16.42 19.53 -15.24
CA ALA A 308 15.86 20.65 -14.48
C ALA A 308 15.59 20.31 -13.02
N SER A 309 15.15 19.08 -12.75
CA SER A 309 14.87 18.62 -11.39
C SER A 309 16.17 18.43 -10.58
N VAL A 310 17.24 17.94 -11.21
CA VAL A 310 18.57 17.81 -10.59
C VAL A 310 19.16 19.19 -10.31
N ASP A 311 19.18 20.07 -11.32
CA ASP A 311 19.74 21.43 -11.21
C ASP A 311 19.05 22.27 -10.12
N SER A 312 17.74 22.04 -9.92
CA SER A 312 16.95 22.77 -8.91
C SER A 312 17.17 22.28 -7.46
N ASP A 313 17.67 21.06 -7.27
CA ASP A 313 17.75 20.43 -5.96
C ASP A 313 19.12 20.65 -5.31
N GLN A 314 19.17 21.54 -4.33
CA GLN A 314 20.39 21.89 -3.61
C GLN A 314 21.05 20.71 -2.86
N ASN A 315 20.34 19.60 -2.67
CA ASN A 315 20.90 18.39 -2.05
C ASN A 315 21.61 17.49 -3.06
N LEU A 316 21.49 17.76 -4.36
CA LEU A 316 22.09 17.00 -5.44
C LEU A 316 23.20 17.85 -6.07
N ASP A 317 24.45 17.45 -5.84
CA ASP A 317 25.62 18.06 -6.49
C ASP A 317 26.09 17.15 -7.63
N LEU A 318 25.27 17.05 -8.68
CA LEU A 318 25.48 16.13 -9.80
C LEU A 318 25.27 16.86 -11.13
N GLU A 319 26.19 16.66 -12.08
CA GLU A 319 26.07 17.22 -13.43
C GLU A 319 25.13 16.39 -14.33
N GLU A 320 25.01 15.08 -14.08
CA GLU A 320 24.24 14.16 -14.93
C GLU A 320 23.19 13.37 -14.13
N PRO A 321 21.90 13.43 -14.51
CA PRO A 321 20.84 12.73 -13.79
C PRO A 321 21.00 11.20 -13.76
N SER A 322 21.70 10.61 -14.74
CA SER A 322 21.87 9.16 -14.85
C SER A 322 22.51 8.52 -13.61
N ILE A 323 23.34 9.27 -12.90
CA ILE A 323 24.06 8.85 -11.68
C ILE A 323 23.09 8.53 -10.52
N LEU A 324 21.90 9.14 -10.52
CA LEU A 324 20.88 8.93 -9.48
C LEU A 324 20.18 7.57 -9.58
N PHE A 325 20.29 6.91 -10.73
CA PHE A 325 19.48 5.75 -11.06
C PHE A 325 20.34 4.50 -11.24
N ASN A 326 19.79 3.34 -10.87
CA ASN A 326 20.42 2.08 -11.26
C ASN A 326 20.42 1.90 -12.77
N LEU A 327 19.37 2.39 -13.44
CA LEU A 327 19.21 2.36 -14.88
C LEU A 327 18.68 3.70 -15.40
N TYR A 328 19.23 4.18 -16.50
CA TYR A 328 18.77 5.39 -17.19
C TYR A 328 18.46 5.04 -18.64
N VAL A 329 17.17 5.02 -19.01
CA VAL A 329 16.69 4.30 -20.20
C VAL A 329 15.88 5.18 -21.15
N ASN A 330 16.10 4.96 -22.45
CA ASN A 330 15.24 5.42 -23.53
C ASN A 330 14.23 4.30 -23.87
N THR A 331 12.95 4.56 -23.62
CA THR A 331 11.87 3.60 -23.80
C THR A 331 11.18 3.69 -25.17
N CYS A 332 11.58 4.64 -26.02
CA CYS A 332 11.11 4.78 -27.39
C CYS A 332 12.27 5.15 -28.34
N PRO A 333 13.22 4.23 -28.60
CA PRO A 333 14.28 4.47 -29.56
C PRO A 333 13.73 4.81 -30.95
N GLY A 334 14.31 5.81 -31.62
CA GLY A 334 13.86 6.22 -32.95
C GLY A 334 12.51 6.95 -32.97
N GLN A 335 12.11 7.60 -31.87
CA GLN A 335 10.87 8.39 -31.81
C GLN A 335 10.74 9.37 -32.99
N GLY A 336 9.55 9.39 -33.62
CA GLY A 336 9.26 10.25 -34.77
C GLY A 336 8.88 11.70 -34.41
N SER A 337 8.59 11.96 -33.12
CA SER A 337 8.38 13.31 -32.59
C SER A 337 9.66 13.79 -31.92
N ARG A 338 9.92 15.10 -31.95
CA ARG A 338 11.06 15.70 -31.22
C ARG A 338 10.91 15.51 -29.72
N THR A 339 9.68 15.54 -29.21
CA THR A 339 9.38 15.41 -27.78
C THR A 339 8.23 14.44 -27.58
N ILE A 340 8.32 13.64 -26.52
CA ILE A 340 7.24 12.82 -25.99
C ILE A 340 6.81 13.48 -24.68
N ARG A 341 5.52 13.79 -24.53
CA ARG A 341 5.01 14.43 -23.31
C ARG A 341 5.01 13.44 -22.15
N THR A 342 5.12 13.90 -20.91
CA THR A 342 5.26 13.04 -19.73
C THR A 342 4.11 12.02 -19.61
N GLU A 343 2.86 12.43 -19.87
CA GLU A 343 1.70 11.55 -19.85
C GLU A 343 1.71 10.45 -20.93
N GLU A 344 2.36 10.71 -22.07
CA GLU A 344 2.58 9.75 -23.16
C GLU A 344 3.74 8.81 -22.79
N ALA A 345 4.83 9.39 -22.27
CA ALA A 345 6.02 8.66 -21.85
C ALA A 345 5.71 7.64 -20.75
N ILE A 346 4.81 7.95 -19.80
CA ILE A 346 4.41 6.98 -18.76
C ILE A 346 3.82 5.72 -19.39
N LEU A 347 2.89 5.86 -20.34
CA LEU A 347 2.27 4.71 -21.01
C LEU A 347 3.30 3.91 -21.82
N ILE A 348 4.14 4.59 -22.59
CA ILE A 348 5.17 3.94 -23.42
C ILE A 348 6.18 3.19 -22.54
N SER A 349 6.73 3.87 -21.54
CA SER A 349 7.74 3.32 -20.63
C SER A 349 7.21 2.15 -19.82
N LEU A 350 6.01 2.26 -19.23
CA LEU A 350 5.46 1.15 -18.44
C LEU A 350 5.11 -0.06 -19.32
N THR A 351 4.69 0.16 -20.58
CA THR A 351 4.53 -0.92 -21.56
C THR A 351 5.86 -1.62 -21.85
N ALA A 352 6.91 -0.85 -22.14
CA ALA A 352 8.22 -1.39 -22.47
C ALA A 352 8.91 -2.10 -21.30
N LEU A 353 8.70 -1.62 -20.07
CA LEU A 353 9.29 -2.18 -18.85
C LEU A 353 8.53 -3.39 -18.31
N ARG A 354 7.22 -3.51 -18.56
CA ARG A 354 6.39 -4.61 -18.06
C ARG A 354 6.98 -6.02 -18.26
N PRO A 355 7.36 -6.46 -19.47
CA PRO A 355 7.91 -7.81 -19.65
C PRO A 355 9.23 -8.01 -18.89
N ARG A 356 10.00 -6.94 -18.70
CA ARG A 356 11.28 -6.97 -17.97
C ARG A 356 11.05 -7.06 -16.47
N ILE A 357 10.04 -6.34 -15.95
CA ILE A 357 9.61 -6.44 -14.55
C ILE A 357 9.12 -7.86 -14.25
N GLU A 358 8.28 -8.41 -15.11
CA GLU A 358 7.79 -9.79 -14.97
C GLU A 358 8.94 -10.81 -14.99
N SER A 359 9.94 -10.61 -15.87
CA SER A 359 11.13 -11.48 -15.91
C SER A 359 12.03 -11.33 -14.68
N ALA A 360 12.17 -10.13 -14.11
CA ALA A 360 13.01 -9.89 -12.94
C ALA A 360 12.48 -10.58 -11.68
N VAL A 361 11.15 -10.65 -11.55
CA VAL A 361 10.49 -11.23 -10.38
C VAL A 361 10.39 -12.76 -10.47
N LYS A 362 10.10 -13.32 -11.65
CA LYS A 362 10.00 -14.79 -11.84
C LYS A 362 11.27 -15.56 -11.50
N LYS A 363 12.44 -14.94 -11.71
CA LYS A 363 13.75 -15.57 -11.41
C LYS A 363 13.91 -16.01 -9.95
N LEU A 364 13.09 -15.49 -9.02
CA LEU A 364 13.12 -15.84 -7.60
C LEU A 364 12.15 -16.96 -7.22
N GLU A 365 11.13 -17.24 -8.04
CA GLU A 365 10.20 -18.37 -7.78
C GLU A 365 10.79 -19.73 -8.19
N GLU A 366 11.78 -19.72 -9.10
CA GLU A 366 12.46 -20.92 -9.62
C GLU A 366 13.79 -21.26 -8.92
N SER A 367 14.30 -20.36 -8.07
CA SER A 367 15.56 -20.50 -7.32
C SER A 367 15.30 -20.74 -5.84
#